data_AF-A0AAU1PLH0-F1
#
_entry.id   AF-A0AAU1PLH0-F1
#
_cell.length_a   1.000
_cell.length_b   1.000
_cell.length_c   1.000
_cell.angle_alpha   90.00
_cell.angle_beta   90.00
_cell.angle_gamma   90.00
#
_symmetry.space_group_name_H-M   'P 1'
#
loop_
_entity.id
_entity.type
_entity.pdbx_description
1 polymer ?
#
loop_
_entity_poly.entity_id
_entity_poly.type
_entity_poly.pdbx_seq_one_letter_code
_entity_poly.pdbx_strand_id
1 'polypeptide(L)'
;MDPSHDADIHRIVDSLTRRAAARGLPHLNFLGSVRELVGTGEPDTAIDWLINGVNAFRLPMRHAEYARLLAIAELLDGPDSVTDIDPDLLIEDTDDA
;
A
#
# COMPACT_ATOMS: atom_id res chain seq x y z
N MET A 1 -12.02 14.46 0.22
CA MET A 1 -10.77 13.70 0.19
C MET A 1 -9.81 14.38 -0.77
N ASP A 2 -8.51 14.46 -0.46
CA ASP A 2 -7.54 15.15 -1.33
C ASP A 2 -7.13 14.22 -2.49
N PRO A 3 -7.34 14.60 -3.76
CA PRO A 3 -6.93 13.80 -4.91
C PRO A 3 -5.42 13.48 -4.94
N SER A 4 -4.58 14.21 -4.20
CA SER A 4 -3.17 13.87 -4.05
C SER A 4 -2.95 12.57 -3.26
N HIS A 5 -3.78 12.29 -2.24
CA HIS A 5 -3.66 11.08 -1.43
C HIS A 5 -4.06 9.84 -2.24
N ASP A 6 -5.14 9.94 -3.02
CA ASP A 6 -5.58 8.86 -3.92
C ASP A 6 -4.49 8.50 -4.92
N ALA A 7 -3.85 9.53 -5.49
CA ALA A 7 -2.75 9.35 -6.43
C ALA A 7 -1.54 8.66 -5.79
N ASP A 8 -1.23 8.98 -4.53
CA ASP A 8 -0.13 8.34 -3.82
C ASP A 8 -0.45 6.89 -3.43
N ILE A 9 -1.66 6.59 -2.95
CA ILE A 9 -2.08 5.20 -2.71
C ILE A 9 -2.02 4.39 -4.02
N HIS A 10 -2.51 4.94 -5.13
CA HIS A 10 -2.44 4.29 -6.44
C HIS A 10 -1.00 3.99 -6.90
N ARG A 11 -0.07 4.92 -6.68
CA ARG A 11 1.36 4.71 -7.00
C ARG A 11 1.96 3.58 -6.18
N ILE A 12 1.61 3.50 -4.90
CA ILE A 12 2.10 2.44 -4.00
C ILE A 12 1.53 1.09 -4.44
N VAL A 13 0.24 1.02 -4.76
CA VAL A 13 -0.41 -0.17 -5.31
C VAL A 13 0.26 -0.62 -6.63
N ASP A 14 0.59 0.31 -7.53
CA ASP A 14 1.31 -0.01 -8.77
C ASP A 14 2.70 -0.60 -8.50
N SER A 15 3.42 0.00 -7.55
CA SER A 15 4.74 -0.48 -7.15
C SER A 15 4.67 -1.88 -6.53
N LEU A 16 3.68 -2.15 -5.68
CA LEU A 16 3.43 -3.47 -5.11
C LEU A 16 3.01 -4.47 -6.19
N THR A 17 2.19 -4.06 -7.17
CA THR A 17 1.80 -4.89 -8.31
C THR A 17 3.01 -5.34 -9.13
N ARG A 18 3.93 -4.40 -9.44
CA ARG A 18 5.17 -4.73 -10.15
C ARG A 18 6.04 -5.71 -9.36
N ARG A 19 6.20 -5.51 -8.05
CA ARG A 19 6.97 -6.42 -7.18
C ARG A 19 6.32 -7.79 -7.04
N ALA A 20 4.98 -7.84 -6.95
CA ALA A 20 4.23 -9.09 -6.95
C ALA A 20 4.43 -9.87 -8.26
N ALA A 21 4.32 -9.19 -9.41
CA ALA A 21 4.57 -9.78 -10.71
C ALA A 21 6.01 -10.32 -10.85
N ALA A 22 7.01 -9.57 -10.39
CA ALA A 22 8.41 -10.01 -10.37
C ALA A 22 8.64 -11.28 -9.52
N ARG A 23 7.78 -11.53 -8.53
CA ARG A 23 7.82 -12.73 -7.67
C ARG A 23 6.96 -13.89 -8.19
N GLY A 24 6.38 -13.78 -9.39
CA GLY A 24 5.50 -14.80 -9.95
C GLY A 24 4.08 -14.79 -9.37
N LEU A 25 3.65 -13.67 -8.78
CA LEU A 25 2.30 -13.44 -8.27
C LEU A 25 1.58 -12.32 -9.07
N PRO A 26 1.36 -12.48 -10.38
CA PRO A 26 0.84 -11.40 -11.24
C PRO A 26 -0.64 -11.06 -11.01
N HIS A 27 -1.39 -11.92 -10.30
CA HIS A 27 -2.85 -11.82 -10.15
C HIS A 27 -3.28 -11.70 -8.70
N LEU A 28 -2.72 -10.74 -7.98
CA LEU A 28 -3.19 -10.41 -6.63
C LEU A 28 -4.42 -9.52 -6.74
N ASN A 29 -5.59 -10.15 -6.78
CA ASN A 29 -6.90 -9.47 -6.88
C ASN A 29 -7.09 -8.39 -5.82
N PHE A 30 -6.45 -8.54 -4.65
CA PHE A 30 -6.61 -7.58 -3.56
C PHE A 30 -6.09 -6.17 -3.94
N LEU A 31 -5.01 -6.09 -4.72
CA LEU A 31 -4.48 -4.80 -5.20
C LEU A 31 -5.48 -4.09 -6.13
N GLY A 32 -6.30 -4.87 -6.85
CA GLY A 32 -7.42 -4.36 -7.63
C GLY A 32 -8.49 -3.74 -6.74
N SER A 33 -8.92 -4.43 -5.68
CA SER A 33 -9.97 -3.88 -4.81
C SER A 33 -9.49 -2.72 -3.94
N VAL A 34 -8.19 -2.62 -3.60
CA VAL A 34 -7.63 -1.39 -2.99
C VAL A 34 -7.85 -0.18 -3.91
N ARG A 35 -7.65 -0.34 -5.22
CA ARG A 35 -7.92 0.75 -6.19
C ARG A 35 -9.39 1.10 -6.29
N GLU A 36 -10.26 0.09 -6.23
CA GLU A 36 -11.71 0.31 -6.24
C GLU A 36 -12.15 1.09 -4.99
N LEU A 37 -11.65 0.72 -3.81
CA LEU A 37 -11.94 1.41 -2.54
C LEU A 37 -11.48 2.87 -2.53
N VAL A 38 -10.28 3.16 -3.06
CA VAL A 38 -9.84 4.55 -3.25
C VAL A 38 -10.80 5.28 -4.20
N GLY A 39 -11.21 4.64 -5.29
CA GLY A 39 -12.15 5.20 -6.27
C GLY A 39 -13.57 5.43 -5.75
N THR A 40 -14.01 4.69 -4.73
CA THR A 40 -15.32 4.89 -4.07
C THR A 40 -15.26 5.90 -2.93
N GLY A 41 -14.07 6.42 -2.60
CA GLY A 41 -13.86 7.39 -1.51
C GLY A 41 -13.74 6.75 -0.14
N GLU A 42 -13.28 5.50 -0.08
CA GLU A 42 -13.04 4.70 1.15
C GLU A 42 -11.53 4.43 1.36
N PRO A 43 -10.70 5.46 1.51
CA PRO A 43 -9.24 5.33 1.53
C PRO A 43 -8.67 4.73 2.81
N ASP A 44 -9.35 4.93 3.93
CA ASP A 44 -9.04 4.36 5.23
C ASP A 44 -9.18 2.84 5.17
N THR A 45 -10.30 2.38 4.60
CA THR A 45 -10.56 0.97 4.33
C THR A 45 -9.57 0.44 3.30
N ALA A 46 -9.24 1.22 2.26
CA ALA A 46 -8.23 0.83 1.27
C ALA A 46 -6.84 0.61 1.89
N ILE A 47 -6.42 1.47 2.82
CA ILE A 47 -5.14 1.36 3.52
C ILE A 47 -5.11 0.12 4.42
N ASP A 48 -6.14 -0.12 5.21
CA ASP A 48 -6.25 -1.35 6.03
C ASP A 48 -6.17 -2.61 5.15
N TRP A 49 -6.94 -2.64 4.06
CA TRP A 49 -6.94 -3.77 3.14
C TRP A 49 -5.58 -3.98 2.45
N LEU A 50 -4.88 -2.89 2.14
CA LEU A 50 -3.55 -2.92 1.57
C LEU A 50 -2.54 -3.55 2.54
N ILE A 51 -2.54 -3.13 3.81
CA ILE A 51 -1.60 -3.64 4.83
C ILE A 51 -1.89 -5.11 5.13
N ASN A 52 -3.16 -5.48 5.28
CA ASN A 52 -3.58 -6.88 5.44
C ASN A 52 -3.11 -7.74 4.26
N GLY A 53 -3.27 -7.26 3.03
CA GLY A 53 -2.80 -7.96 1.83
C GLY A 53 -1.28 -8.06 1.76
N VAL A 54 -0.56 -6.97 2.06
CA VAL A 54 0.91 -6.94 2.11
C VAL A 54 1.44 -7.99 3.09
N ASN A 55 0.85 -8.07 4.29
CA ASN A 55 1.18 -9.07 5.30
C ASN A 55 0.85 -10.50 4.83
N ALA A 56 -0.37 -10.73 4.33
CA ALA A 56 -0.83 -12.05 3.91
C ALA A 56 -0.02 -12.63 2.74
N PHE A 57 0.35 -11.80 1.78
CA PHE A 57 1.13 -12.20 0.60
C PHE A 57 2.64 -11.98 0.76
N ARG A 58 3.07 -11.54 1.95
CA ARG A 58 4.47 -11.21 2.28
C ARG A 58 5.13 -10.35 1.21
N LEU A 59 4.43 -9.32 0.75
CA LEU A 59 4.94 -8.41 -0.27
C LEU A 59 5.87 -7.37 0.37
N PRO A 60 7.10 -7.19 -0.12
CA PRO A 60 7.99 -6.20 0.44
C PRO A 60 7.50 -4.80 0.10
N MET A 61 7.45 -3.92 1.09
CA MET A 61 7.11 -2.51 0.98
C MET A 61 8.35 -1.66 1.23
N ARG A 62 8.59 -0.61 0.44
CA ARG A 62 9.73 0.27 0.66
C ARG A 62 9.45 1.21 1.82
N HIS A 63 10.49 1.60 2.55
CA HIS A 63 10.36 2.56 3.65
C HIS A 63 9.68 3.87 3.23
N ALA A 64 10.02 4.43 2.07
CA ALA A 64 9.34 5.64 1.58
C ALA A 64 7.84 5.42 1.29
N GLU A 65 7.43 4.22 0.86
CA GLU A 65 6.02 3.90 0.61
C GLU A 65 5.26 3.75 1.92
N TYR A 66 5.85 3.06 2.89
CA TYR A 66 5.33 2.94 4.24
C TYR A 66 5.16 4.32 4.89
N ALA A 67 6.20 5.18 4.83
CA ALA A 67 6.15 6.52 5.41
C ALA A 67 5.06 7.39 4.77
N ARG A 68 4.86 7.27 3.45
CA ARG A 68 3.76 7.97 2.76
C ARG A 68 2.39 7.44 3.17
N LEU A 69 2.22 6.11 3.24
CA LEU A 69 0.98 5.52 3.72
C LEU A 69 0.65 5.97 5.15
N LEU A 70 1.66 5.98 6.04
CA LEU A 70 1.51 6.42 7.41
C LEU A 70 1.06 7.88 7.48
N ALA A 71 1.71 8.77 6.72
CA ALA A 71 1.31 10.19 6.68
C ALA A 71 -0.12 10.38 6.15
N ILE A 72 -0.54 9.59 5.15
CA ILE A 72 -1.93 9.64 4.66
C ILE A 72 -2.89 9.12 5.74
N ALA A 73 -2.57 8.02 6.41
CA ALA A 73 -3.39 7.44 7.46
C ALA A 73 -3.52 8.35 8.68
N GLU A 74 -2.45 9.06 9.06
CA GLU A 74 -2.50 10.10 10.10
C GLU A 74 -3.46 11.23 9.73
N LEU A 75 -3.49 11.67 8.46
CA LEU A 75 -4.43 12.69 7.98
C LEU A 75 -5.88 12.19 7.93
N LEU A 76 -6.08 10.87 7.88
CA LEU A 76 -7.38 10.22 7.89
C LEU A 76 -7.82 9.78 9.31
N ASP A 77 -7.04 10.11 10.35
CA ASP A 77 -7.29 9.71 11.75
C ASP A 77 -7.31 8.18 11.96
N GLY A 78 -6.51 7.44 11.18
CA GLY A 78 -6.40 5.98 11.24
C GLY A 78 -4.99 5.42 11.05
N PRO A 79 -3.94 5.92 11.73
CA PRO A 79 -2.57 5.44 11.55
C PRO A 79 -2.35 4.00 12.01
N ASP A 80 -3.17 3.51 12.94
CA ASP A 80 -3.05 2.17 13.52
C ASP A 80 -3.04 1.08 12.44
N SER A 81 -3.88 1.24 11.41
CA SER A 81 -3.96 0.31 10.26
C SER A 81 -2.64 0.17 9.50
N VAL A 82 -1.79 1.20 9.50
CA VAL A 82 -0.46 1.16 8.85
C VAL A 82 0.59 0.53 9.75
N THR A 83 0.51 0.78 11.06
CA THR A 83 1.47 0.26 12.03
C THR A 83 1.39 -1.26 12.23
N ASP A 84 0.33 -1.89 11.74
CA ASP A 84 0.15 -3.36 11.72
C ASP A 84 0.99 -4.08 10.64
N ILE A 85 1.78 -3.35 9.84
CA ILE A 85 2.69 -3.99 8.87
C ILE A 85 3.73 -4.86 9.58
N ASP A 86 3.98 -6.05 9.04
CA ASP A 86 5.06 -6.91 9.51
C ASP A 86 6.42 -6.21 9.19
N PRO A 87 7.24 -5.89 10.21
CA PRO A 87 8.46 -5.11 10.03
C PRO A 87 9.48 -5.81 9.13
N ASP A 88 9.44 -7.14 9.02
CA ASP A 88 10.33 -7.90 8.12
C ASP A 88 10.00 -7.68 6.64
N LEU A 89 8.86 -7.06 6.33
CA LEU A 89 8.45 -6.70 4.97
C LEU A 89 8.93 -5.31 4.54
N LEU A 90 9.45 -4.50 5.48
CA LEU A 90 10.00 -3.19 5.16
C LEU A 90 11.40 -3.34 4.57
N ILE A 91 11.53 -2.95 3.31
CA ILE A 91 12.79 -2.96 2.58
C ILE A 91 13.33 -1.56 2.38
N GLU A 92 14.65 -1.45 2.26
CA GLU A 92 15.31 -0.19 1.93
C GLU A 92 14.82 0.36 0.58
N ASP A 93 14.84 1.68 0.45
CA ASP A 93 14.61 2.35 -0.81
C ASP A 93 15.83 2.12 -1.73
N THR A 94 15.87 0.97 -2.39
CA THR A 94 16.84 0.78 -3.46
C THR A 94 16.42 1.64 -4.65
N ASP A 95 17.28 2.59 -5.02
CA ASP A 95 17.22 3.29 -6.30
C ASP A 95 17.21 2.23 -7.40
N ASP A 96 16.09 2.08 -8.12
CA ASP A 96 16.09 1.39 -9.42
C ASP A 96 16.88 2.29 -10.38
N ALA A 97 18.20 2.15 -10.35
CA ALA A 97 19.16 2.83 -11.22
C ALA A 97 19.19 2.24 -12.64
#